data_AF-A0A963KRS6-F1
#
_entry.id   AF-A0A963KRS6-F1
#
_cell.length_a   1.000
_cell.length_b   1.000
_cell.length_c   1.000
_cell.angle_alpha   90.00
_cell.angle_beta   90.00
_cell.angle_gamma   90.00
#
_symmetry.space_group_name_H-M   'P 1'
#
loop_
_entity.id
_entity.type
_entity.pdbx_description
1 polymer ?
#
loop_
_entity_poly.entity_id
_entity_poly.type
_entity_poly.pdbx_seq_one_letter_code
_entity_poly.pdbx_strand_id
1 'polypeptide(L)'
;MTIESTITGVIHAGDGEAVSFAVPWRIFDRAWLQVLHLESNGDVRELDLDSDYTVAGVGEASGSIELTAITPAADESISIMPDIPPLQLTDLIERGAYHAETIETRLDILTQMVAQLRLGLMRAPAMSVFDGVVEQMLFPEREPGKAIGWSSEADALVNLAPGSVSLADGAVTTAKLAANAVTAAKIADGAVTAGKIAASVLQTPFTASVDAAGYTFSNALLRGTRETVAEADVTGGVLTVDAAPGSIQHVTLTANVTGVTFAGFVAGTCCAVVLYIKQDGTGGRTIAWPASVKWSGGTAPVLSTGAAKTDVVMLTSLDGGTTVHGLLSDTDLAGLAFA
;
A
#
# COMPACT_ATOMS: atom_id res chain seq x y z
N MET A 1 -51.91 38.00 19.52
CA MET A 1 -50.52 38.47 19.47
C MET A 1 -49.93 37.77 18.28
N THR A 2 -49.57 38.52 17.23
CA THR A 2 -49.17 37.97 15.94
C THR A 2 -47.75 37.41 16.01
N ILE A 3 -47.45 36.36 15.23
CA ILE A 3 -46.09 35.84 15.12
C ILE A 3 -45.23 36.84 14.34
N GLU A 4 -44.26 37.45 15.01
CA GLU A 4 -43.31 38.41 14.43
C GLU A 4 -41.90 37.81 14.23
N SER A 5 -41.67 36.58 14.70
CA SER A 5 -40.36 35.91 14.65
C SER A 5 -40.28 34.90 13.51
N THR A 6 -39.14 34.87 12.83
CA THR A 6 -38.81 33.86 11.81
C THR A 6 -38.07 32.65 12.38
N ILE A 7 -37.85 32.59 13.71
CA ILE A 7 -37.14 31.51 14.37
C ILE A 7 -38.09 30.32 14.55
N THR A 8 -37.75 29.18 13.95
CA THR A 8 -38.54 27.94 13.99
C THR A 8 -37.78 26.74 14.51
N GLY A 9 -36.72 26.99 15.25
CA GLY A 9 -35.94 25.97 15.93
C GLY A 9 -34.85 26.65 16.75
N VAL A 10 -34.46 26.04 17.86
CA VAL A 10 -33.38 26.52 18.71
C VAL A 10 -32.51 25.34 19.13
N ILE A 11 -31.21 25.56 19.18
CA ILE A 11 -30.25 24.61 19.73
C ILE A 11 -29.63 25.26 20.96
N HIS A 12 -29.65 24.54 22.07
CA HIS A 12 -29.02 24.93 23.31
C HIS A 12 -27.82 24.03 23.56
N ALA A 13 -26.65 24.63 23.81
CA ALA A 13 -25.49 23.89 24.25
C ALA A 13 -25.70 23.44 25.71
N GLY A 14 -25.24 22.24 26.03
CA GLY A 14 -25.17 21.80 27.42
C GLY A 14 -24.07 22.53 28.19
N ASP A 15 -24.20 22.55 29.51
CA ASP A 15 -23.21 23.09 30.44
C ASP A 15 -22.96 22.16 31.64
N GLY A 16 -23.61 20.99 31.67
CA GLY A 16 -23.56 20.02 32.75
C GLY A 16 -24.43 20.34 33.96
N GLU A 17 -25.20 21.44 33.94
CA GLU A 17 -26.06 21.86 35.06
C GLU A 17 -27.50 22.22 34.63
N ALA A 18 -27.68 22.86 33.47
CA ALA A 18 -28.96 23.34 32.98
C ALA A 18 -29.88 22.18 32.57
N VAL A 19 -31.09 22.21 33.10
CA VAL A 19 -32.20 21.30 32.73
C VAL A 19 -33.39 22.05 32.13
N SER A 20 -33.40 23.39 32.18
CA SER A 20 -34.46 24.23 31.63
C SER A 20 -33.96 24.96 30.39
N PHE A 21 -34.69 24.83 29.29
CA PHE A 21 -34.31 25.38 27.99
C PHE A 21 -35.44 26.20 27.40
N ALA A 22 -35.13 27.43 26.98
CA ALA A 22 -36.13 28.38 26.48
C ALA A 22 -36.59 28.03 25.06
N VAL A 23 -37.89 28.20 24.81
CA VAL A 23 -38.53 28.10 23.50
C VAL A 23 -38.96 29.52 23.10
N PRO A 24 -38.26 30.18 22.15
CA PRO A 24 -38.47 31.59 21.83
C PRO A 24 -39.73 31.87 20.97
N TRP A 25 -40.61 30.88 20.82
CA TRP A 25 -41.88 31.00 20.11
C TRP A 25 -43.03 30.45 20.95
N ARG A 26 -44.25 30.86 20.59
CA ARG A 26 -45.49 30.41 21.23
C ARG A 26 -45.74 28.93 20.96
N ILE A 27 -45.97 28.18 22.04
CA ILE A 27 -46.35 26.76 21.99
C ILE A 27 -47.87 26.67 22.07
N PHE A 28 -48.53 26.14 21.04
CA PHE A 28 -49.99 26.02 21.01
C PHE A 28 -50.51 24.74 21.68
N ASP A 29 -49.74 23.66 21.58
CA ASP A 29 -49.99 22.39 22.24
C ASP A 29 -48.65 21.83 22.70
N ARG A 30 -48.61 21.25 23.90
CA ARG A 30 -47.40 20.64 24.46
C ARG A 30 -46.88 19.47 23.63
N ALA A 31 -47.74 18.81 22.86
CA ALA A 31 -47.39 17.70 21.99
C ALA A 31 -46.83 18.13 20.63
N TRP A 32 -46.83 19.43 20.29
CA TRP A 32 -46.37 19.92 18.98
C TRP A 32 -44.91 20.38 18.99
N LEU A 33 -44.08 19.66 19.73
CA LEU A 33 -42.64 19.89 19.82
C LEU A 33 -41.90 18.58 19.61
N GLN A 34 -40.83 18.67 18.82
CA GLN A 34 -39.82 17.63 18.73
C GLN A 34 -38.56 18.13 19.47
N VAL A 35 -38.08 17.29 20.39
CA VAL A 35 -36.88 17.57 21.19
C VAL A 35 -35.87 16.47 20.93
N LEU A 36 -34.69 16.84 20.45
CA LEU A 36 -33.58 15.93 20.17
C LEU A 36 -32.40 16.24 21.07
N HIS A 37 -31.72 15.21 21.55
CA HIS A 37 -30.47 15.28 22.30
C HIS A 37 -29.33 14.73 21.43
N LEU A 38 -28.31 15.56 21.22
CA LEU A 38 -27.03 15.16 20.63
C LEU A 38 -26.09 14.76 21.78
N GLU A 39 -25.75 13.48 21.83
CA GLU A 39 -24.85 12.88 22.82
C GLU A 39 -23.37 13.06 22.41
N SER A 40 -22.45 12.94 23.38
CA SER A 40 -21.00 13.11 23.16
C SER A 40 -20.37 12.14 22.14
N ASN A 41 -21.02 11.00 21.90
CA ASN A 41 -20.63 10.01 20.88
C ASN A 41 -21.04 10.42 19.45
N GLY A 42 -21.80 11.50 19.29
CA GLY A 42 -22.35 11.96 18.02
C GLY A 42 -23.69 11.31 17.63
N ASP A 43 -24.26 10.46 18.48
CA ASP A 43 -25.59 9.89 18.28
C ASP A 43 -26.67 10.94 18.61
N VAL A 44 -27.79 10.88 17.88
CA VAL A 44 -28.94 11.76 18.08
C VAL A 44 -30.11 10.93 18.58
N ARG A 45 -30.64 11.29 19.74
CA ARG A 45 -31.79 10.66 20.39
C ARG A 45 -32.98 11.60 20.40
N GLU A 46 -34.17 11.10 20.06
CA GLU A 46 -35.42 11.82 20.27
C GLU A 46 -35.88 11.63 21.72
N LEU A 47 -36.31 12.71 22.37
CA LEU A 47 -36.79 12.70 23.75
C LEU A 47 -38.32 12.58 23.78
N ASP A 48 -38.83 11.77 24.70
CA ASP A 48 -40.27 11.55 24.85
C ASP A 48 -40.91 12.57 25.80
N LEU A 49 -42.03 13.19 25.39
CA LEU A 49 -42.81 14.08 26.25
C LEU A 49 -43.37 13.32 27.47
N ASP A 50 -43.39 13.96 28.63
CA ASP A 50 -43.80 13.44 29.95
C ASP A 50 -42.86 12.35 30.54
N SER A 51 -42.00 11.74 29.75
CA SER A 51 -40.96 10.80 30.21
C SER A 51 -39.61 11.49 30.39
N ASP A 52 -39.10 12.09 29.32
CA ASP A 52 -37.78 12.72 29.29
C ASP A 52 -37.83 14.23 29.55
N TYR A 53 -38.93 14.89 29.17
CA TYR A 53 -39.11 16.32 29.37
C TYR A 53 -40.57 16.74 29.60
N THR A 54 -40.76 17.91 30.20
CA THR A 54 -42.06 18.58 30.33
C THR A 54 -42.03 19.94 29.65
N VAL A 55 -43.21 20.51 29.36
CA VAL A 55 -43.37 21.78 28.66
C VAL A 55 -44.05 22.80 29.56
N ALA A 56 -43.47 23.99 29.66
CA ALA A 56 -44.02 25.14 30.37
C ALA A 56 -44.31 26.30 29.41
N GLY A 57 -45.25 27.18 29.80
CA GLY A 57 -45.61 28.36 29.01
C GLY A 57 -46.46 28.07 27.76
N VAL A 58 -47.24 26.98 27.77
CA VAL A 58 -48.20 26.69 26.68
C VAL A 58 -49.23 27.82 26.59
N GLY A 59 -49.41 28.35 25.38
CA GLY A 59 -50.31 29.46 25.09
C GLY A 59 -49.70 30.85 25.25
N GLU A 60 -48.51 30.98 25.87
CA GLU A 60 -47.79 32.24 26.07
C GLU A 60 -46.93 32.62 24.85
N ALA A 61 -46.40 33.84 24.79
CA ALA A 61 -45.56 34.31 23.69
C ALA A 61 -44.24 33.52 23.52
N SER A 62 -43.76 32.92 24.60
CA SER A 62 -42.58 32.06 24.67
C SER A 62 -42.83 30.96 25.71
N GLY A 63 -42.21 29.80 25.53
CA GLY A 63 -42.27 28.71 26.49
C GLY A 63 -40.89 28.24 26.93
N SER A 64 -40.87 27.11 27.64
CA SER A 64 -39.65 26.39 27.96
C SER A 64 -39.93 24.90 28.02
N ILE A 65 -38.88 24.10 27.86
CA ILE A 65 -38.90 22.70 28.26
C ILE A 65 -38.07 22.51 29.53
N GLU A 66 -38.44 21.54 30.34
CA GLU A 66 -37.65 21.08 31.49
C GLU A 66 -37.35 19.60 31.32
N LEU A 67 -36.06 19.24 31.28
CA LEU A 67 -35.60 17.86 31.22
C LEU A 67 -35.74 17.20 32.60
N THR A 68 -36.21 15.96 32.61
CA THR A 68 -36.56 15.25 33.86
C THR A 68 -35.39 14.45 34.42
N ALA A 69 -34.51 13.93 33.55
CA ALA A 69 -33.50 12.93 33.95
C ALA A 69 -32.11 13.14 33.32
N ILE A 70 -31.94 14.15 32.47
CA ILE A 70 -30.71 14.39 31.70
C ILE A 70 -30.25 15.81 31.98
N THR A 71 -28.94 15.95 32.21
CA THR A 71 -28.26 17.24 32.28
C THR A 71 -27.18 17.26 31.19
N PRO A 72 -27.45 17.90 30.04
CA PRO A 72 -26.54 17.83 28.89
C PRO A 72 -25.16 18.39 29.23
N ALA A 73 -24.11 17.63 28.95
CA ALA A 73 -22.73 18.05 29.17
C ALA A 73 -22.27 19.15 28.17
N ALA A 74 -21.09 19.74 28.40
CA ALA A 74 -20.58 20.85 27.58
C ALA A 74 -20.37 20.52 26.09
N ASP A 75 -20.21 19.24 25.76
CA ASP A 75 -20.07 18.69 24.40
C ASP A 75 -21.38 18.10 23.84
N GLU A 76 -22.48 18.23 24.58
CA GLU A 76 -23.82 17.79 24.18
C GLU A 76 -24.72 18.99 23.83
N SER A 77 -25.84 18.74 23.16
CA SER A 77 -26.78 19.81 22.79
C SER A 77 -28.22 19.33 22.73
N ILE A 78 -29.15 20.24 23.03
CA ILE A 78 -30.59 20.01 22.90
C ILE A 78 -31.12 20.84 21.75
N SER A 79 -31.69 20.17 20.75
CA SER A 79 -32.39 20.81 19.64
C SER A 79 -33.89 20.73 19.87
N ILE A 80 -34.55 21.88 19.87
CA ILE A 80 -36.01 22.00 20.00
C ILE A 80 -36.56 22.57 18.69
N MET A 81 -37.60 21.95 18.15
CA MET A 81 -38.27 22.41 16.95
C MET A 81 -39.78 22.13 17.01
N PRO A 82 -40.61 22.92 16.32
CA PRO A 82 -42.04 22.67 16.22
C PRO A 82 -42.31 21.42 15.38
N ASP A 83 -43.27 20.62 15.83
CA ASP A 83 -43.84 19.51 15.08
C ASP A 83 -45.38 19.61 15.08
N ILE A 84 -45.89 20.55 14.27
CA ILE A 84 -47.31 20.84 14.22
C ILE A 84 -47.97 19.92 13.18
N PRO A 85 -49.00 19.12 13.55
CA PRO A 85 -49.68 18.25 12.61
C PRO A 85 -50.43 19.10 11.57
N PRO A 86 -50.34 18.79 10.25
CA PRO A 86 -50.93 19.59 9.17
C PRO A 86 -52.46 19.41 9.08
N LEU A 87 -53.19 19.78 10.13
CA LEU A 87 -54.62 19.61 10.28
C LEU A 87 -55.33 20.95 10.47
N GLN A 88 -56.48 21.13 9.80
CA GLN A 88 -57.39 22.24 10.05
C GLN A 88 -58.51 21.78 10.99
N LEU A 89 -58.39 22.10 12.28
CA LEU A 89 -59.35 21.66 13.31
C LEU A 89 -60.55 22.61 13.50
N THR A 90 -60.50 23.82 12.96
CA THR A 90 -61.60 24.79 13.06
C THR A 90 -62.44 24.77 11.79
N ASP A 91 -63.72 24.45 11.97
CA ASP A 91 -64.75 24.60 10.96
C ASP A 91 -65.48 25.95 11.14
N LEU A 92 -65.68 26.65 10.03
CA LEU A 92 -66.40 27.93 10.00
C LEU A 92 -67.80 27.70 9.46
N ILE A 93 -68.80 27.85 10.32
CA ILE A 93 -70.20 27.73 9.91
C ILE A 93 -70.69 29.00 9.20
N GLU A 94 -71.53 28.82 8.18
CA GLU A 94 -72.15 29.94 7.49
C GLU A 94 -73.01 30.78 8.44
N ARG A 95 -72.82 32.11 8.40
CA ARG A 95 -73.57 33.10 9.21
C ARG A 95 -73.38 32.95 10.75
N GLY A 96 -72.36 32.22 11.20
CA GLY A 96 -71.95 32.16 12.60
C GLY A 96 -71.25 33.43 13.10
N ALA A 97 -71.09 33.54 14.42
CA ALA A 97 -70.32 34.63 15.02
C ALA A 97 -68.83 34.49 14.66
N TYR A 98 -68.22 35.57 14.19
CA TYR A 98 -66.81 35.60 13.80
C TYR A 98 -65.94 36.05 14.98
N HIS A 99 -65.29 35.09 15.64
CA HIS A 99 -64.38 35.37 16.74
C HIS A 99 -62.97 35.64 16.19
N ALA A 100 -62.53 36.90 16.23
CA ALA A 100 -61.22 37.31 15.73
C ALA A 100 -60.07 36.49 16.36
N GLU A 101 -60.14 36.19 17.66
CA GLU A 101 -59.12 35.39 18.36
C GLU A 101 -58.97 33.97 17.80
N THR A 102 -60.07 33.32 17.42
CA THR A 102 -60.03 31.99 16.81
C THR A 102 -59.32 32.02 15.46
N ILE A 103 -59.54 33.08 14.69
CA ILE A 103 -58.93 33.25 13.36
C ILE A 103 -57.45 33.59 13.49
N GLU A 104 -57.11 34.56 14.34
CA GLU A 104 -55.73 34.92 14.63
C GLU A 104 -54.93 33.71 15.09
N THR A 105 -55.47 32.91 16.02
CA THR A 105 -54.82 31.67 16.48
C THR A 105 -54.58 30.69 15.34
N ARG A 106 -55.51 30.57 14.38
CA ARG A 106 -55.34 29.68 13.22
C ARG A 106 -54.37 30.23 12.18
N LEU A 107 -54.36 31.54 11.93
CA LEU A 107 -53.38 32.19 11.08
C LEU A 107 -51.97 32.08 11.66
N ASP A 108 -51.83 32.22 12.98
CA ASP A 108 -50.56 32.01 13.67
C ASP A 108 -50.09 30.55 13.53
N ILE A 109 -50.96 29.56 13.76
CA ILE A 109 -50.62 28.13 13.58
C ILE A 109 -50.18 27.85 12.14
N LEU A 110 -50.90 28.35 11.13
CA LEU A 110 -50.52 28.20 9.72
C LEU A 110 -49.16 28.87 9.43
N THR A 111 -48.90 30.02 10.04
CA THR A 111 -47.61 30.72 9.91
C THR A 111 -46.47 29.90 10.50
N GLN A 112 -46.67 29.24 11.65
CA GLN A 112 -45.68 28.32 12.22
C GLN A 112 -45.48 27.07 11.36
N MET A 113 -46.55 26.49 10.81
CA MET A 113 -46.45 25.33 9.89
C MET A 113 -45.62 25.67 8.66
N VAL A 114 -45.85 26.83 8.04
CA VAL A 114 -45.07 27.28 6.88
C VAL A 114 -43.60 27.44 7.24
N ALA A 115 -43.32 27.98 8.42
CA ALA A 115 -41.96 28.21 8.86
C ALA A 115 -41.25 26.91 9.33
N GLN A 116 -42.00 25.90 9.80
CA GLN A 116 -41.53 24.52 10.01
C GLN A 116 -41.16 23.85 8.68
N LEU A 117 -42.05 23.92 7.67
CA LEU A 117 -41.77 23.39 6.33
C LEU A 117 -40.54 24.05 5.70
N ARG A 118 -40.39 25.36 5.86
CA ARG A 118 -39.20 26.09 5.40
C ARG A 118 -37.93 25.55 6.05
N LEU A 119 -37.94 25.27 7.36
CA LEU A 119 -36.79 24.72 8.06
C LEU A 119 -36.43 23.32 7.54
N GLY A 120 -37.44 22.46 7.32
CA GLY A 120 -37.25 21.14 6.72
C GLY A 120 -36.64 21.23 5.31
N LEU A 121 -37.17 22.12 4.47
CA LEU A 121 -36.66 22.32 3.11
C LEU A 121 -35.22 22.87 3.10
N MET A 122 -34.87 23.76 4.02
CA MET A 122 -33.49 24.28 4.15
C MET A 122 -32.48 23.21 4.61
N ARG A 123 -32.95 22.07 5.14
CA ARG A 123 -32.11 20.94 5.57
C ARG A 123 -32.17 19.75 4.61
N ALA A 124 -33.03 19.79 3.60
CA ALA A 124 -33.11 18.76 2.57
C ALA A 124 -32.01 18.95 1.51
N PRO A 125 -31.54 17.87 0.88
CA PRO A 125 -30.67 17.97 -0.30
C PRO A 125 -31.43 18.69 -1.43
N ALA A 126 -30.85 19.79 -1.93
CA ALA A 126 -31.42 20.57 -3.01
C ALA A 126 -30.59 20.40 -4.30
N MET A 127 -31.28 20.18 -5.41
CA MET A 127 -30.69 20.09 -6.74
C MET A 127 -30.61 21.47 -7.42
N SER A 128 -29.81 21.55 -8.48
CA SER A 128 -29.76 22.76 -9.31
C SER A 128 -31.08 22.97 -10.04
N VAL A 129 -31.54 24.22 -10.12
CA VAL A 129 -32.73 24.62 -10.92
C VAL A 129 -32.57 24.40 -12.43
N PHE A 130 -31.35 24.12 -12.90
CA PHE A 130 -31.07 23.79 -14.30
C PHE A 130 -31.05 22.29 -14.60
N ASP A 131 -31.17 21.46 -13.58
CA ASP A 131 -31.25 20.01 -13.77
C ASP A 131 -32.69 19.64 -14.11
N GLY A 132 -32.90 19.19 -15.34
CA GLY A 132 -34.18 18.74 -15.87
C GLY A 132 -34.28 17.22 -16.00
N VAL A 133 -33.31 16.48 -15.46
CA VAL A 133 -33.20 15.02 -15.60
C VAL A 133 -33.67 14.33 -14.32
N VAL A 134 -33.30 14.87 -13.17
CA VAL A 134 -33.61 14.27 -11.87
C VAL A 134 -34.91 14.85 -11.30
N GLU A 135 -35.94 14.03 -11.10
CA GLU A 135 -37.22 14.52 -10.55
C GLU A 135 -37.16 14.74 -9.03
N GLN A 136 -36.22 14.10 -8.32
CA GLN A 136 -36.04 14.22 -6.88
C GLN A 136 -34.65 13.74 -6.43
N MET A 137 -34.03 14.47 -5.50
CA MET A 137 -32.73 14.11 -4.91
C MET A 137 -32.95 13.24 -3.67
N LEU A 138 -33.07 11.93 -3.87
CA LEU A 138 -33.21 10.96 -2.78
C LEU A 138 -31.87 10.31 -2.45
N PHE A 139 -31.59 10.15 -1.16
CA PHE A 139 -30.47 9.32 -0.71
C PHE A 139 -30.84 7.83 -0.88
N PRO A 140 -29.87 6.98 -1.29
CA PRO A 140 -30.08 5.54 -1.33
C PRO A 140 -30.16 4.95 0.10
N GLU A 141 -30.62 3.70 0.21
CA GLU A 141 -30.62 2.98 1.48
C GLU A 141 -29.20 2.90 2.06
N ARG A 142 -29.06 3.06 3.38
CA ARG A 142 -27.74 3.10 4.03
C ARG A 142 -27.03 1.74 3.91
N GLU A 143 -25.80 1.77 3.40
CA GLU A 143 -24.92 0.60 3.34
C GLU A 143 -23.60 0.86 4.08
N PRO A 144 -23.21 0.01 5.06
CA PRO A 144 -21.96 0.19 5.79
C PRO A 144 -20.74 0.21 4.86
N GLY A 145 -19.87 1.21 5.04
CA GLY A 145 -18.60 1.33 4.31
C GLY A 145 -18.71 1.80 2.87
N LYS A 146 -19.89 2.26 2.43
CA LYS A 146 -20.10 2.86 1.10
C LYS A 146 -20.10 4.38 1.16
N ALA A 147 -19.58 5.01 0.12
CA ALA A 147 -19.71 6.45 -0.08
C ALA A 147 -20.93 6.75 -0.94
N ILE A 148 -21.54 7.92 -0.75
CA ILE A 148 -22.60 8.41 -1.63
C ILE A 148 -21.97 9.13 -2.83
N GLY A 149 -22.46 8.84 -4.04
CA GLY A 149 -22.09 9.59 -5.23
C GLY A 149 -23.12 9.44 -6.35
N TRP A 150 -22.80 9.96 -7.53
CA TRP A 150 -23.70 9.91 -8.68
C TRP A 150 -23.71 8.53 -9.34
N SER A 151 -24.88 8.13 -9.83
CA SER A 151 -25.02 7.00 -10.77
C SER A 151 -24.19 7.26 -12.04
N SER A 152 -23.94 6.20 -12.83
CA SER A 152 -23.21 6.33 -14.09
C SER A 152 -23.91 7.24 -15.11
N GLU A 153 -25.23 7.34 -15.03
CA GLU A 153 -26.06 8.21 -15.87
C GLU A 153 -26.30 9.60 -15.27
N ALA A 154 -25.74 9.86 -14.07
CA ALA A 154 -25.92 11.09 -13.30
C ALA A 154 -27.39 11.45 -13.00
N ASP A 155 -28.26 10.45 -12.92
CA ASP A 155 -29.71 10.59 -12.70
C ASP A 155 -30.16 10.31 -11.25
N ALA A 156 -29.26 9.81 -10.39
CA ALA A 156 -29.57 9.49 -8.99
C ALA A 156 -28.32 9.47 -8.10
N LEU A 157 -28.53 9.60 -6.78
CA LEU A 157 -27.51 9.27 -5.78
C LEU A 157 -27.52 7.77 -5.50
N VAL A 158 -26.34 7.15 -5.45
CA VAL A 158 -26.15 5.72 -5.24
C VAL A 158 -25.03 5.44 -4.24
N ASN A 159 -25.07 4.25 -3.64
CA ASN A 159 -23.95 3.72 -2.85
C ASN A 159 -22.84 3.26 -3.79
N LEU A 160 -21.70 3.95 -3.75
CA LEU A 160 -20.53 3.60 -4.55
C LEU A 160 -19.72 2.50 -3.86
N ALA A 161 -19.34 1.47 -4.62
CA ALA A 161 -18.45 0.43 -4.14
C ALA A 161 -17.04 1.01 -3.88
N PRO A 162 -16.33 0.55 -2.84
CA PRO A 162 -14.95 0.92 -2.62
C PRO A 162 -14.10 0.40 -3.80
N GLY A 163 -13.76 1.29 -4.73
CA GLY A 163 -13.05 0.98 -5.98
C GLY A 163 -13.78 1.40 -7.28
N SER A 164 -15.08 1.73 -7.24
CA SER A 164 -15.78 2.30 -8.41
C SER A 164 -15.50 3.79 -8.60
N VAL A 165 -15.00 4.44 -7.55
CA VAL A 165 -14.42 5.79 -7.65
C VAL A 165 -13.05 5.64 -8.32
N SER A 166 -12.98 5.98 -9.60
CA SER A 166 -11.69 6.09 -10.28
C SER A 166 -10.80 7.04 -9.48
N LEU A 167 -9.61 6.57 -9.11
CA LEU A 167 -8.60 7.43 -8.53
C LEU A 167 -8.21 8.45 -9.60
N ALA A 168 -8.32 9.74 -9.27
CA ALA A 168 -7.82 10.80 -10.15
C ALA A 168 -6.31 10.60 -10.41
N ASP A 169 -5.83 11.14 -11.54
CA ASP A 169 -4.39 11.10 -11.83
C ASP A 169 -3.60 11.76 -10.68
N GLY A 170 -2.51 11.10 -10.27
CA GLY A 170 -1.71 11.51 -9.11
C GLY A 170 -2.38 11.38 -7.73
N ALA A 171 -3.58 10.78 -7.62
CA ALA A 171 -4.28 10.69 -6.34
C ALA A 171 -3.55 9.82 -5.30
N VAL A 172 -2.71 8.88 -5.71
CA VAL A 172 -1.90 8.04 -4.81
C VAL A 172 -0.59 8.76 -4.49
N THR A 173 -0.54 9.42 -3.34
CA THR A 173 0.67 10.09 -2.83
C THR A 173 1.48 9.17 -1.91
N THR A 174 2.71 9.55 -1.60
CA THR A 174 3.57 8.78 -0.68
C THR A 174 2.96 8.59 0.70
N ALA A 175 2.22 9.56 1.23
CA ALA A 175 1.52 9.44 2.51
C ALA A 175 0.40 8.38 2.48
N LYS A 176 -0.14 8.05 1.30
CA LYS A 176 -1.17 7.02 1.11
C LYS A 176 -0.58 5.62 0.94
N LEU A 177 0.73 5.52 0.73
CA LEU A 177 1.46 4.26 0.67
C LEU A 177 2.42 4.18 1.85
N ALA A 178 1.98 3.51 2.93
CA ALA A 178 2.86 3.22 4.05
C ALA A 178 4.13 2.48 3.59
N ALA A 179 5.20 2.58 4.38
CA ALA A 179 6.43 1.82 4.10
C ALA A 179 6.11 0.32 3.97
N ASN A 180 6.65 -0.31 2.93
CA ASN A 180 6.40 -1.72 2.60
C ASN A 180 4.93 -2.07 2.29
N ALA A 181 4.06 -1.09 2.01
CA ALA A 181 2.68 -1.36 1.66
C ALA A 181 2.53 -2.12 0.34
N VAL A 182 3.46 -1.98 -0.60
CA VAL A 182 3.48 -2.72 -1.87
C VAL A 182 4.47 -3.90 -1.73
N THR A 183 3.94 -5.09 -1.48
CA THR A 183 4.71 -6.32 -1.33
C THR A 183 4.68 -7.15 -2.61
N ALA A 184 5.53 -8.17 -2.72
CA ALA A 184 5.55 -9.09 -3.87
C ALA A 184 4.17 -9.70 -4.15
N ALA A 185 3.42 -10.13 -3.13
CA ALA A 185 2.07 -10.67 -3.29
C ALA A 185 1.05 -9.67 -3.88
N LYS A 186 1.33 -8.36 -3.80
CA LYS A 186 0.48 -7.30 -4.38
C LYS A 186 0.89 -6.92 -5.80
N ILE A 187 2.02 -7.44 -6.29
CA ILE A 187 2.50 -7.26 -7.65
C ILE A 187 2.45 -8.62 -8.34
N ALA A 188 1.50 -8.83 -9.23
CA ALA A 188 1.47 -10.07 -10.02
C ALA A 188 2.76 -10.24 -10.84
N ASP A 189 3.19 -11.49 -11.02
CA ASP A 189 4.38 -11.79 -11.83
C ASP A 189 4.23 -11.22 -13.25
N GLY A 190 5.26 -10.51 -13.70
CA GLY A 190 5.25 -9.81 -15.00
C GLY A 190 4.42 -8.52 -15.04
N ALA A 191 3.78 -8.10 -13.93
CA ALA A 191 3.02 -6.86 -13.90
C ALA A 191 3.90 -5.62 -14.11
N VAL A 192 5.15 -5.65 -13.65
CA VAL A 192 6.15 -4.59 -13.89
C VAL A 192 7.04 -5.01 -15.07
N THR A 193 6.68 -4.56 -16.27
CA THR A 193 7.45 -4.83 -17.49
C THR A 193 8.55 -3.78 -17.68
N ALA A 194 9.54 -4.05 -18.54
CA ALA A 194 10.62 -3.12 -18.82
C ALA A 194 10.11 -1.72 -19.28
N GLY A 195 9.01 -1.66 -20.02
CA GLY A 195 8.40 -0.38 -20.43
C GLY A 195 7.77 0.42 -19.28
N LYS A 196 7.50 -0.21 -18.13
CA LYS A 196 6.99 0.44 -16.91
C LYS A 196 8.11 0.92 -15.99
N ILE A 197 9.35 0.54 -16.26
CA ILE A 197 10.52 0.94 -15.49
C ILE A 197 11.25 2.01 -16.30
N ALA A 198 11.44 3.19 -15.71
CA ALA A 198 12.24 4.23 -16.35
C ALA A 198 13.66 3.71 -16.60
N ALA A 199 14.23 4.01 -17.78
CA ALA A 199 15.56 3.53 -18.15
C ALA A 199 16.66 3.94 -17.15
N SER A 200 16.47 5.05 -16.43
CA SER A 200 17.38 5.51 -15.37
C SER A 200 17.41 4.60 -14.12
N VAL A 201 16.36 3.80 -13.89
CA VAL A 201 16.28 2.83 -12.80
C VAL A 201 17.06 1.57 -13.13
N LEU A 202 17.17 1.22 -14.43
CA LEU A 202 18.10 0.23 -14.92
C LEU A 202 19.51 0.84 -14.89
N GLN A 203 20.13 0.85 -13.71
CA GLN A 203 21.46 1.40 -13.51
C GLN A 203 22.46 0.72 -14.46
N THR A 204 22.89 1.46 -15.46
CA THR A 204 24.03 1.14 -16.32
C THR A 204 25.16 2.08 -15.90
N PRO A 205 26.31 1.58 -15.40
CA PRO A 205 26.68 0.17 -15.19
C PRO A 205 26.10 -0.44 -13.90
N PHE A 206 25.93 -1.76 -13.86
CA PHE A 206 25.72 -2.50 -12.61
C PHE A 206 26.92 -2.22 -11.68
N THR A 207 26.66 -1.70 -10.47
CA THR A 207 27.71 -1.41 -9.48
C THR A 207 28.00 -2.58 -8.54
N ALA A 208 27.27 -3.70 -8.69
CA ALA A 208 27.37 -4.91 -7.87
C ALA A 208 27.49 -6.16 -8.74
N SER A 209 27.78 -7.30 -8.10
CA SER A 209 27.81 -8.61 -8.77
C SER A 209 26.44 -8.95 -9.35
N VAL A 210 26.44 -9.43 -10.60
CA VAL A 210 25.25 -10.03 -11.22
C VAL A 210 25.29 -11.52 -10.93
N ASP A 211 24.43 -12.00 -10.04
CA ASP A 211 24.19 -13.44 -9.87
C ASP A 211 23.11 -13.88 -10.87
N ALA A 212 23.48 -14.76 -11.77
CA ALA A 212 22.55 -15.28 -12.78
C ALA A 212 21.70 -16.45 -12.27
N ALA A 213 21.94 -17.02 -11.09
CA ALA A 213 21.09 -17.99 -10.38
C ALA A 213 20.32 -19.02 -11.27
N GLY A 214 20.97 -19.59 -12.30
CA GLY A 214 20.37 -20.57 -13.22
C GLY A 214 19.88 -20.02 -14.57
N TYR A 215 20.00 -18.72 -14.81
CA TYR A 215 19.77 -18.08 -16.11
C TYR A 215 21.04 -18.06 -16.96
N THR A 216 20.87 -18.11 -18.29
CA THR A 216 21.97 -18.09 -19.25
C THR A 216 22.17 -16.70 -19.84
N PHE A 217 23.43 -16.25 -19.90
CA PHE A 217 23.80 -15.14 -20.75
C PHE A 217 24.01 -15.66 -22.19
N SER A 218 23.08 -15.34 -23.09
CA SER A 218 23.19 -15.72 -24.51
C SER A 218 23.63 -14.51 -25.35
N ASN A 219 24.57 -14.72 -26.28
CA ASN A 219 25.16 -13.67 -27.14
C ASN A 219 25.76 -12.47 -26.38
N ALA A 220 26.32 -12.71 -25.19
CA ALA A 220 26.98 -11.67 -24.41
C ALA A 220 28.31 -11.26 -25.08
N LEU A 221 28.46 -9.95 -25.34
CA LEU A 221 29.74 -9.37 -25.74
C LEU A 221 30.51 -8.96 -24.49
N LEU A 222 31.53 -9.72 -24.14
CA LEU A 222 32.42 -9.42 -23.01
C LEU A 222 33.63 -8.62 -23.50
N ARG A 223 33.97 -7.52 -22.82
CA ARG A 223 35.13 -6.66 -23.13
C ARG A 223 35.86 -6.27 -21.85
N GLY A 224 37.20 -6.29 -21.88
CA GLY A 224 38.01 -5.95 -20.71
C GLY A 224 37.77 -6.89 -19.53
N THR A 225 37.44 -8.15 -19.80
CA THR A 225 37.21 -9.16 -18.77
C THR A 225 38.48 -9.38 -17.96
N ARG A 226 38.28 -9.60 -16.67
CA ARG A 226 39.29 -10.08 -15.73
C ARG A 226 38.71 -11.29 -15.04
N GLU A 227 39.51 -12.32 -14.89
CA GLU A 227 39.13 -13.54 -14.18
C GLU A 227 39.76 -13.54 -12.80
N THR A 228 39.09 -14.15 -11.84
CA THR A 228 39.64 -14.37 -10.51
C THR A 228 40.76 -15.39 -10.62
N VAL A 229 41.89 -15.09 -9.97
CA VAL A 229 42.99 -16.03 -9.78
C VAL A 229 42.77 -16.76 -8.47
N ALA A 230 42.85 -18.08 -8.49
CA ALA A 230 42.79 -18.93 -7.30
C ALA A 230 44.15 -19.59 -7.04
N GLU A 231 44.44 -19.94 -5.79
CA GLU A 231 45.60 -20.76 -5.45
C GLU A 231 45.17 -22.23 -5.45
N ALA A 232 45.92 -23.07 -6.15
CA ALA A 232 45.71 -24.51 -6.15
C ALA A 232 46.48 -25.15 -4.98
N ASP A 233 45.79 -25.96 -4.21
CA ASP A 233 46.34 -26.55 -2.99
C ASP A 233 47.14 -27.82 -3.27
N VAL A 234 48.32 -27.92 -2.65
CA VAL A 234 49.09 -29.16 -2.55
C VAL A 234 49.09 -29.62 -1.10
N THR A 235 48.28 -30.63 -0.79
CA THR A 235 48.18 -31.20 0.56
C THR A 235 48.57 -32.66 0.54
N GLY A 236 49.50 -33.06 1.42
CA GLY A 236 49.96 -34.45 1.52
C GLY A 236 50.59 -35.01 0.23
N GLY A 237 51.13 -34.14 -0.64
CA GLY A 237 51.70 -34.53 -1.93
C GLY A 237 50.68 -34.66 -3.06
N VAL A 238 49.41 -34.30 -2.84
CA VAL A 238 48.36 -34.30 -3.87
C VAL A 238 47.99 -32.88 -4.23
N LEU A 239 48.04 -32.56 -5.53
CA LEU A 239 47.59 -31.29 -6.09
C LEU A 239 46.09 -31.36 -6.42
N THR A 240 45.29 -30.43 -5.90
CA THR A 240 43.89 -30.30 -6.29
C THR A 240 43.72 -29.16 -7.28
N VAL A 241 43.21 -29.47 -8.47
CA VAL A 241 42.83 -28.49 -9.50
C VAL A 241 41.31 -28.34 -9.46
N ASP A 242 40.82 -27.21 -8.94
CA ASP A 242 39.38 -26.96 -8.76
C ASP A 242 38.87 -25.87 -9.69
N ALA A 243 37.99 -26.19 -10.64
CA ALA A 243 37.45 -25.20 -11.58
C ALA A 243 36.41 -24.25 -10.98
N ALA A 244 35.93 -24.48 -9.74
CA ALA A 244 34.88 -23.68 -9.11
C ALA A 244 35.31 -22.25 -8.70
N PRO A 245 36.45 -22.02 -8.01
CA PRO A 245 36.86 -20.68 -7.58
C PRO A 245 37.36 -19.77 -8.73
N GLY A 246 37.81 -20.36 -9.84
CA GLY A 246 38.30 -19.62 -11.01
C GLY A 246 39.02 -20.50 -12.03
N SER A 247 39.02 -20.03 -13.28
CA SER A 247 39.70 -20.70 -14.39
C SER A 247 41.20 -20.42 -14.45
N ILE A 248 41.73 -19.46 -13.69
CA ILE A 248 43.17 -19.21 -13.57
C ILE A 248 43.64 -19.65 -12.18
N GLN A 249 44.64 -20.53 -12.14
CA GLN A 249 45.19 -21.07 -10.89
C GLN A 249 46.71 -20.97 -10.82
N HIS A 250 47.22 -20.67 -9.63
CA HIS A 250 48.64 -20.71 -9.32
C HIS A 250 48.96 -21.88 -8.39
N VAL A 251 50.14 -22.47 -8.56
CA VAL A 251 50.67 -23.45 -7.60
C VAL A 251 52.17 -23.31 -7.46
N THR A 252 52.66 -23.28 -6.23
CA THR A 252 54.11 -23.40 -5.94
C THR A 252 54.42 -24.80 -5.43
N LEU A 253 55.27 -25.52 -6.16
CA LEU A 253 55.73 -26.86 -5.80
C LEU A 253 56.82 -26.76 -4.73
N THR A 254 56.50 -27.16 -3.50
CA THR A 254 57.45 -27.25 -2.37
C THR A 254 57.95 -28.67 -2.10
N ALA A 255 57.33 -29.65 -2.75
CA ALA A 255 57.67 -31.07 -2.70
C ALA A 255 57.26 -31.75 -4.02
N ASN A 256 57.66 -33.01 -4.22
CA ASN A 256 57.18 -33.79 -5.34
C ASN A 256 55.68 -34.09 -5.15
N VAL A 257 54.89 -33.79 -6.17
CA VAL A 257 53.46 -34.11 -6.22
C VAL A 257 53.32 -35.53 -6.75
N THR A 258 52.71 -36.41 -5.98
CA THR A 258 52.53 -37.83 -6.29
C THR A 258 51.17 -38.15 -6.91
N GLY A 259 50.24 -37.18 -6.92
CA GLY A 259 48.95 -37.31 -7.57
C GLY A 259 48.26 -35.97 -7.81
N VAL A 260 47.30 -35.96 -8.74
CA VAL A 260 46.49 -34.78 -9.07
C VAL A 260 45.01 -35.18 -9.01
N THR A 261 44.19 -34.36 -8.38
CA THR A 261 42.73 -34.50 -8.28
C THR A 261 42.04 -33.33 -8.96
N PHE A 262 40.86 -33.58 -9.53
CA PHE A 262 40.06 -32.58 -10.24
C PHE A 262 38.74 -32.36 -9.49
N ALA A 263 38.41 -31.10 -9.22
CA ALA A 263 37.18 -30.68 -8.55
C ALA A 263 36.50 -29.54 -9.33
N GLY A 264 35.21 -29.30 -9.09
CA GLY A 264 34.47 -28.20 -9.72
C GLY A 264 34.23 -28.33 -11.24
N PHE A 265 34.76 -29.36 -11.90
CA PHE A 265 34.48 -29.65 -13.31
C PHE A 265 33.04 -30.16 -13.46
N VAL A 266 32.29 -29.61 -14.42
CA VAL A 266 30.88 -29.95 -14.64
C VAL A 266 30.73 -30.76 -15.92
N ALA A 267 30.11 -31.94 -15.81
CA ALA A 267 29.86 -32.80 -16.98
C ALA A 267 28.90 -32.13 -17.99
N GLY A 268 29.18 -32.29 -19.28
CA GLY A 268 28.39 -31.70 -20.36
C GLY A 268 28.72 -30.24 -20.68
N THR A 269 29.63 -29.60 -19.92
CA THR A 269 30.16 -28.26 -20.20
C THR A 269 31.67 -28.34 -20.37
N CYS A 270 32.24 -27.54 -21.27
CA CYS A 270 33.70 -27.42 -21.37
C CYS A 270 34.21 -26.58 -20.19
N CYS A 271 34.94 -27.23 -19.28
CA CYS A 271 35.63 -26.56 -18.20
C CYS A 271 37.13 -26.51 -18.54
N ALA A 272 37.70 -25.31 -18.56
CA ALA A 272 39.12 -25.09 -18.79
C ALA A 272 39.75 -24.37 -17.59
N VAL A 273 40.91 -24.87 -17.16
CA VAL A 273 41.75 -24.27 -16.13
C VAL A 273 43.14 -24.04 -16.72
N VAL A 274 43.67 -22.83 -16.56
CA VAL A 274 45.07 -22.50 -16.81
C VAL A 274 45.81 -22.53 -15.48
N LEU A 275 46.70 -23.50 -15.34
CA LEU A 275 47.51 -23.72 -14.15
C LEU A 275 48.93 -23.21 -14.38
N TYR A 276 49.33 -22.21 -13.59
CA TYR A 276 50.72 -21.76 -13.51
C TYR A 276 51.43 -22.53 -12.41
N ILE A 277 52.44 -23.29 -12.80
CA ILE A 277 53.19 -24.19 -11.92
C ILE A 277 54.57 -23.59 -11.68
N LYS A 278 54.89 -23.21 -10.45
CA LYS A 278 56.19 -22.64 -10.09
C LYS A 278 56.98 -23.59 -9.21
N GLN A 279 58.27 -23.75 -9.50
CA GLN A 279 59.22 -24.43 -8.63
C GLN A 279 59.51 -23.58 -7.39
N ASP A 280 59.77 -24.22 -6.25
CA ASP A 280 60.32 -23.53 -5.08
C ASP A 280 61.72 -22.94 -5.35
N GLY A 281 62.31 -22.31 -4.33
CA GLY A 281 63.66 -21.74 -4.43
C GLY A 281 64.79 -22.75 -4.63
N THR A 282 64.52 -24.06 -4.53
CA THR A 282 65.52 -25.12 -4.77
C THR A 282 65.41 -25.68 -6.18
N GLY A 283 64.17 -25.88 -6.66
CA GLY A 283 63.89 -26.62 -7.87
C GLY A 283 63.94 -28.14 -7.67
N GLY A 284 63.75 -28.88 -8.76
CA GLY A 284 63.80 -30.34 -8.79
C GLY A 284 62.48 -31.03 -8.42
N ARG A 285 61.36 -30.29 -8.31
CA ARG A 285 60.06 -30.87 -8.00
C ARG A 285 59.39 -31.41 -9.24
N THR A 286 58.73 -32.56 -9.10
CA THR A 286 58.00 -33.21 -10.18
C THR A 286 56.52 -33.37 -9.84
N ILE A 287 55.70 -33.53 -10.88
CA ILE A 287 54.29 -33.89 -10.74
C ILE A 287 54.07 -35.24 -11.41
N ALA A 288 53.54 -36.21 -10.66
CA ALA A 288 53.04 -37.46 -11.20
C ALA A 288 51.59 -37.27 -11.68
N TRP A 289 51.45 -37.04 -12.98
CA TRP A 289 50.13 -36.89 -13.61
C TRP A 289 49.39 -38.23 -13.66
N PRO A 290 48.10 -38.29 -13.24
CA PRO A 290 47.32 -39.51 -13.29
C PRO A 290 46.98 -39.89 -14.73
N ALA A 291 46.65 -41.17 -14.97
CA ALA A 291 46.29 -41.68 -16.29
C ALA A 291 44.99 -41.07 -16.87
N SER A 292 44.19 -40.40 -16.03
CA SER A 292 43.03 -39.60 -16.45
C SER A 292 43.43 -38.36 -17.25
N VAL A 293 44.68 -37.87 -17.08
CA VAL A 293 45.21 -36.77 -17.89
C VAL A 293 45.78 -37.31 -19.19
N LYS A 294 45.21 -36.85 -20.31
CA LYS A 294 45.59 -37.22 -21.66
C LYS A 294 46.45 -36.12 -22.27
N TRP A 295 47.67 -36.48 -22.63
CA TRP A 295 48.64 -35.60 -23.25
C TRP A 295 48.74 -35.83 -24.75
N SER A 296 49.08 -34.79 -25.50
CA SER A 296 49.48 -34.95 -26.91
C SER A 296 50.67 -35.89 -27.02
N GLY A 297 50.59 -36.87 -27.93
CA GLY A 297 51.63 -37.90 -28.07
C GLY A 297 51.67 -38.93 -26.92
N GLY A 298 50.71 -38.90 -25.99
CA GLY A 298 50.55 -39.92 -24.94
C GLY A 298 51.56 -39.86 -23.78
N THR A 299 52.46 -38.88 -23.78
CA THR A 299 53.49 -38.74 -22.73
C THR A 299 53.33 -37.40 -22.02
N ALA A 300 53.45 -37.41 -20.69
CA ALA A 300 53.40 -36.18 -19.90
C ALA A 300 54.59 -35.26 -20.25
N PRO A 301 54.37 -33.94 -20.31
CA PRO A 301 55.44 -32.98 -20.59
C PRO A 301 56.48 -32.94 -19.48
N VAL A 302 57.72 -32.62 -19.85
CA VAL A 302 58.79 -32.38 -18.88
C VAL A 302 58.69 -30.95 -18.40
N LEU A 303 58.45 -30.77 -17.10
CA LEU A 303 58.43 -29.46 -16.45
C LEU A 303 59.86 -28.95 -16.22
N SER A 304 60.00 -27.63 -16.16
CA SER A 304 61.24 -26.97 -15.79
C SER A 304 61.56 -27.26 -14.32
N THR A 305 62.77 -27.76 -14.05
CA THR A 305 63.20 -28.15 -12.70
C THR A 305 64.15 -27.16 -12.05
N GLY A 306 64.53 -26.08 -12.74
CA GLY A 306 65.35 -25.03 -12.13
C GLY A 306 64.59 -24.30 -11.01
N ALA A 307 65.34 -23.73 -10.06
CA ALA A 307 64.76 -22.92 -8.98
C ALA A 307 63.89 -21.77 -9.52
N ALA A 308 62.72 -21.57 -8.90
CA ALA A 308 61.76 -20.51 -9.22
C ALA A 308 61.25 -20.46 -10.67
N LYS A 309 61.48 -21.51 -11.45
CA LYS A 309 60.99 -21.64 -12.82
C LYS A 309 59.49 -21.86 -12.84
N THR A 310 58.79 -21.22 -13.78
CA THR A 310 57.34 -21.34 -13.94
C THR A 310 57.00 -21.96 -15.28
N ASP A 311 56.13 -22.96 -15.27
CA ASP A 311 55.55 -23.56 -16.47
C ASP A 311 54.03 -23.32 -16.48
N VAL A 312 53.42 -23.31 -17.65
CA VAL A 312 51.97 -23.07 -17.80
C VAL A 312 51.33 -24.28 -18.46
N VAL A 313 50.36 -24.87 -17.77
CA VAL A 313 49.60 -26.01 -18.26
C VAL A 313 48.13 -25.64 -18.36
N MET A 314 47.55 -25.84 -19.54
CA MET A 314 46.11 -25.77 -19.73
C MET A 314 45.51 -27.17 -19.58
N LEU A 315 44.48 -27.28 -18.75
CA LEU A 315 43.74 -28.50 -18.46
C LEU A 315 42.29 -28.30 -18.87
N THR A 316 41.74 -29.17 -19.70
CA THR A 316 40.36 -29.07 -20.21
C THR A 316 39.62 -30.38 -20.07
N SER A 317 38.36 -30.35 -19.62
CA SER A 317 37.50 -31.52 -19.52
C SER A 317 36.06 -31.18 -19.92
N LEU A 318 35.36 -32.17 -20.49
CA LEU A 318 33.93 -32.10 -20.84
C LEU A 318 33.08 -33.09 -20.01
N ASP A 319 33.71 -33.95 -19.21
CA ASP A 319 33.11 -35.11 -18.56
C ASP A 319 33.28 -35.06 -17.03
N GLY A 320 33.23 -33.85 -16.47
CA GLY A 320 33.29 -33.63 -15.02
C GLY A 320 34.65 -33.97 -14.40
N GLY A 321 35.74 -33.86 -15.17
CA GLY A 321 37.10 -34.14 -14.69
C GLY A 321 37.49 -35.63 -14.76
N THR A 322 36.64 -36.49 -15.34
CA THR A 322 36.94 -37.93 -15.52
C THR A 322 38.08 -38.12 -16.52
N THR A 323 38.03 -37.40 -17.64
CA THR A 323 39.08 -37.29 -18.65
C THR A 323 39.50 -35.84 -18.78
N VAL A 324 40.78 -35.57 -18.57
CA VAL A 324 41.34 -34.22 -18.66
C VAL A 324 42.36 -34.17 -19.77
N HIS A 325 42.19 -33.27 -20.73
CA HIS A 325 43.18 -33.02 -21.77
C HIS A 325 44.18 -31.99 -21.26
N GLY A 326 45.45 -32.38 -21.24
CA GLY A 326 46.55 -31.51 -20.84
C GLY A 326 47.31 -30.96 -22.05
N LEU A 327 47.61 -29.66 -21.99
CA LEU A 327 48.48 -28.95 -22.91
C LEU A 327 49.51 -28.17 -22.11
N LEU A 328 50.80 -28.41 -22.38
CA LEU A 328 51.86 -27.51 -21.93
C LEU A 328 51.89 -26.31 -22.88
N SER A 329 51.51 -25.13 -22.40
CA SER A 329 51.53 -23.89 -23.19
C SER A 329 52.94 -23.31 -23.25
N ASP A 330 53.57 -23.20 -22.08
CA ASP A 330 54.85 -22.53 -21.92
C ASP A 330 55.71 -23.24 -20.87
N THR A 331 57.02 -23.15 -21.06
CA THR A 331 58.05 -23.68 -20.15
C THR A 331 59.05 -22.60 -19.81
N ASP A 332 59.53 -22.57 -18.57
CA ASP A 332 60.51 -21.57 -18.09
C ASP A 332 60.07 -20.12 -18.41
N LEU A 333 58.83 -19.80 -18.04
CA LEU A 333 58.30 -18.46 -18.20
C LEU A 333 59.01 -17.51 -17.22
N ALA A 334 59.84 -16.63 -17.76
CA ALA A 334 60.61 -15.68 -16.98
C ALA A 334 59.74 -14.51 -16.47
N GLY A 335 60.02 -14.07 -15.23
CA GLY A 335 59.51 -12.80 -14.72
C GLY A 335 58.08 -12.78 -14.16
N LEU A 336 57.41 -13.93 -14.07
CA LEU A 336 56.07 -14.02 -13.47
C LEU A 336 56.16 -14.13 -11.93
N ALA A 337 55.62 -13.14 -11.23
CA ALA A 337 55.41 -13.20 -9.78
C ALA A 337 53.96 -13.60 -9.51
N PHE A 338 53.75 -14.66 -8.73
CA PHE A 338 52.45 -14.92 -8.12
C PHE A 338 52.23 -13.82 -7.08
N ALA A 339 51.12 -13.09 -7.23
CA ALA A 339 50.75 -11.99 -6.35
C ALA A 339 49.94 -12.51 -5.16
#